data_AF-A0A952GPZ1-F1
#
_entry.id   AF-A0A952GPZ1-F1
#
_cell.length_a   1.000
_cell.length_b   1.000
_cell.length_c   1.000
_cell.angle_alpha   90.00
_cell.angle_beta   90.00
_cell.angle_gamma   90.00
#
_symmetry.space_group_name_H-M   'P 1'
#
loop_
_entity.id
_entity.type
_entity.pdbx_description
1 polymer ?
#
loop_
_entity_poly.entity_id
_entity_poly.type
_entity_poly.pdbx_seq_one_letter_code
_entity_poly.pdbx_strand_id
1 'polypeptide(L)' 'MTDFTDAYWSSQDGLRLHYREYAGPADRPPVLCLPGLTRNARDFEG' A
#
# COMPACT_ATOMS: atom_id res chain seq x y z
N MET A 1 9.25 12.30 8.97
CA MET A 1 8.92 10.96 9.50
C MET A 1 7.98 10.35 8.49
N THR A 2 8.24 9.12 8.02
CA THR A 2 7.35 8.47 7.06
C THR A 2 6.13 7.94 7.80
N ASP A 3 4.94 8.47 7.49
CA ASP A 3 3.66 8.14 8.12
C ASP A 3 3.03 6.83 7.61
N PHE A 4 3.87 5.84 7.26
CA PHE A 4 3.42 4.53 6.81
C PHE A 4 4.20 3.39 7.44
N THR A 5 3.58 2.22 7.49
CA THR A 5 4.23 0.95 7.80
C THR A 5 4.35 0.08 6.54
N ASP A 6 5.49 -0.59 6.39
CA ASP A 6 5.67 -1.60 5.35
C ASP A 6 4.93 -2.89 5.73
N ALA A 7 4.06 -3.34 4.83
CA ALA A 7 3.26 -4.55 5.02
C ALA A 7 3.31 -5.45 3.78
N TYR A 8 2.91 -6.71 3.96
CA TYR A 8 3.04 -7.74 2.94
C TYR A 8 1.83 -8.65 2.87
N TRP A 9 1.48 -9.05 1.65
CA TRP A 9 0.47 -10.07 1.37
C TRP A 9 1.08 -11.17 0.51
N SER A 10 0.60 -12.40 0.68
CA SER A 10 1.03 -13.54 -0.15
C SER A 10 -0.02 -13.83 -1.20
N SER A 11 0.39 -13.82 -2.47
CA SER A 11 -0.48 -14.19 -3.58
C SER A 11 -0.80 -15.67 -3.61
N GLN A 12 -1.82 -16.04 -4.38
CA GLN A 12 -2.25 -17.44 -4.52
C GLN A 12 -1.15 -18.34 -5.10
N ASP A 13 -0.26 -17.77 -5.92
CA ASP A 13 0.92 -18.42 -6.50
C ASP A 13 2.20 -18.26 -5.64
N GLY A 14 2.08 -17.70 -4.43
CA GLY A 14 3.14 -17.68 -3.43
C GLY A 14 4.11 -16.49 -3.51
N LEU A 15 3.83 -15.48 -4.31
CA LEU A 15 4.62 -14.24 -4.33
C LEU A 15 4.32 -13.40 -3.09
N ARG A 16 5.38 -12.87 -2.46
CA ARG A 16 5.25 -11.88 -1.39
C ARG A 16 5.15 -10.49 -2.00
N LEU A 17 3.94 -9.93 -2.03
CA LEU A 17 3.70 -8.57 -2.50
C LEU A 17 3.82 -7.56 -1.37
N HIS A 18 4.42 -6.42 -1.67
CA HIS A 18 4.61 -5.30 -0.74
C HIS A 18 3.56 -4.22 -0.95
N TYR A 19 3.09 -3.63 0.14
CA TYR A 19 2.28 -2.40 0.13
C TYR A 19 2.64 -1.51 1.32
N ARG A 20 2.31 -0.23 1.21
CA ARG A 20 2.42 0.75 2.30
C ARG A 20 1.07 0.92 2.95
N GLU A 21 1.00 0.82 4.27
CA GLU A 21 -0.19 1.08 5.05
C GLU A 21 -0.07 2.45 5.73
N TYR A 22 -1.01 3.34 5.42
CA TYR A 22 -1.09 4.67 6.00
C TYR A 22 -2.23 4.68 7.01
N ALA A 23 -1.92 4.99 8.27
CA ALA A 23 -2.94 5.03 9.31
C ALA A 23 -3.97 6.13 9.01
N GLY A 24 -5.25 5.78 9.08
CA GLY A 24 -6.35 6.69 8.81
C GLY A 24 -7.52 6.50 9.78
N PRO A 25 -8.56 7.36 9.69
CA PRO A 25 -9.75 7.24 10.52
C PRO A 25 -10.47 5.90 10.31
N ALA A 26 -10.81 5.21 11.40
CA ALA A 26 -11.48 3.90 11.35
C ALA A 26 -12.97 3.99 10.96
N ASP A 27 -13.55 5.19 10.96
CA ASP A 27 -14.95 5.48 10.61
C ASP A 27 -15.15 5.78 9.11
N ARG A 28 -14.10 5.63 8.30
CA ARG A 28 -14.13 5.88 6.86
C ARG A 28 -13.60 4.68 6.08
N PRO A 29 -14.09 4.46 4.84
CA PRO A 29 -13.53 3.41 4.00
C PRO A 29 -12.07 3.70 3.67
N PRO A 30 -11.23 2.66 3.53
CA PRO A 30 -9.85 2.82 3.10
C PRO A 30 -9.78 3.24 1.63
N VAL A 31 -8.69 3.92 1.26
CA VAL A 31 -8.35 4.19 -0.14
C VAL A 31 -7.30 3.19 -0.60
N LEU A 32 -7.59 2.48 -1.68
CA LEU A 32 -6.62 1.58 -2.32
C LEU A 32 -6.00 2.27 -3.53
N CYS A 33 -4.71 2.59 -3.44
CA CYS A 33 -3.96 3.22 -4.51
C CYS A 33 -3.31 2.17 -5.42
N LEU A 34 -3.69 2.13 -6.69
CA LEU A 34 -3.14 1.22 -7.68
C LEU A 34 -2.14 1.96 -8.59
N PRO A 35 -0.86 1.55 -8.62
CA PRO A 35 0.14 2.22 -9.44
C PRO A 35 -0.06 1.94 -10.94
N GLY A 36 0.48 2.82 -11.78
CA GLY A 36 0.62 2.57 -13.22
C GLY A 36 1.63 1.45 -13.53
N LEU A 37 1.67 1.01 -14.79
CA LEU A 37 2.41 -0.18 -15.24
C LEU A 37 3.89 -0.22 -14.84
N THR A 38 4.58 0.92 -14.88
CA THR A 38 6.03 1.04 -14.57
C THR A 38 6.28 1.83 -13.28
N ARG A 39 5.28 1.88 -12.39
CA ARG A 39 5.30 2.66 -11.16
C ARG A 39 5.19 1.77 -9.91
N ASN A 40 5.28 2.38 -8.73
CA ASN A 40 5.14 1.70 -7.44
C ASN A 40 4.51 2.64 -6.39
N ALA A 41 4.37 2.15 -5.15
CA ALA A 41 3.73 2.87 -4.05
C ALA A 41 4.29 4.28 -3.76
N ARG A 42 5.51 4.59 -4.21
CA ARG A 42 6.09 5.95 -4.08
C ARG A 42 5.34 7.02 -4.88
N ASP A 43 4.51 6.66 -5.87
CA ASP A 43 3.67 7.66 -6.55
C ASP A 43 2.63 8.34 -5.64
N PHE A 44 2.30 7.69 -4.53
CA PHE A 44 1.28 8.14 -3.60
C PHE A 44 1.89 8.70 -2.30
N GLU A 45 3.18 9.04 -2.31
CA GLU A 45 3.82 9.67 -1.17
C GLU A 45 3.59 11.18 -1.15
N GLY A 46 3.19 11.70 0.02
CA GLY A 46 2.88 13.11 0.28
C GLY A 46 2.82 13.36 1.78
#